data_AF-A0A261D9S4-F1
#
_entry.id   AF-A0A261D9S4-F1
#
_cell.length_a   1.000
_cell.length_b   1.000
_cell.length_c   1.000
_cell.angle_alpha   90.00
_cell.angle_beta   90.00
_cell.angle_gamma   90.00
#
_symmetry.space_group_name_H-M   'P 1'
#
loop_
_entity.id
_entity.type
_entity.pdbx_description
1 polymer ?
#
loop_
_entity_poly.entity_id
_entity_poly.type
_entity_poly.pdbx_seq_one_letter_code
_entity_poly.pdbx_strand_id
1 'polypeptide(L)'
;MKNEKQKSQFLEIKKIWGSTSELLIEDLKTRGVSFKSLCDGDIDTTTASGELVFNIFSSLAQFERKLIQERTKAGLNAARIRGKKGGRK
;
A
#
# COMPACT_ATOMS: atom_id res chain seq x y z
N MET A 1 -8.92 -13.27 20.59
CA MET A 1 -10.01 -13.00 19.62
C MET A 1 -9.95 -11.62 18.94
N LYS A 2 -9.44 -10.54 19.55
CA LYS A 2 -9.39 -9.20 18.90
C LYS A 2 -8.42 -9.09 17.71
N ASN A 3 -7.40 -9.95 17.63
CA ASN A 3 -6.36 -9.88 16.59
C ASN A 3 -6.75 -10.43 15.21
N GLU A 4 -7.70 -11.37 15.13
CA GLU A 4 -8.07 -11.96 13.83
C GLU A 4 -9.02 -11.07 13.04
N LYS A 5 -10.00 -10.44 13.71
CA LYS A 5 -10.88 -9.46 13.06
C LYS A 5 -10.12 -8.26 12.54
N GLN A 6 -9.16 -7.73 13.31
CA GLN A 6 -8.29 -6.64 12.84
C GLN A 6 -7.41 -7.07 11.66
N LYS A 7 -6.85 -8.28 11.70
CA LYS A 7 -6.07 -8.81 10.57
C LYS A 7 -6.90 -8.98 9.32
N SER A 8 -8.13 -9.50 9.42
CA SER A 8 -9.02 -9.67 8.26
C SER A 8 -9.45 -8.32 7.68
N GLN A 9 -9.83 -7.36 8.51
CA GLN A 9 -10.19 -6.01 8.07
C GLN A 9 -9.01 -5.31 7.39
N PHE A 10 -7.81 -5.50 7.93
CA PHE A 10 -6.58 -4.98 7.33
C PHE A 10 -6.24 -5.67 5.99
N LEU A 11 -6.45 -6.98 5.89
CA LEU A 11 -6.24 -7.73 4.66
C LEU A 11 -7.22 -7.31 3.56
N GLU A 12 -8.45 -6.99 3.93
CA GLU A 12 -9.51 -6.54 3.04
C GLU A 12 -9.19 -5.15 2.46
N ILE A 13 -8.78 -4.22 3.33
CA ILE A 13 -8.28 -2.88 2.93
C ILE A 13 -7.07 -3.03 1.99
N LYS A 14 -6.13 -3.92 2.30
CA LYS A 14 -4.94 -4.14 1.46
C LYS A 14 -5.27 -4.78 0.11
N LYS A 15 -6.38 -5.51 0.00
CA LYS A 15 -6.86 -6.13 -1.24
C LYS A 15 -7.49 -5.09 -2.18
N ILE A 16 -8.23 -4.15 -1.61
CA ILE A 16 -8.82 -3.00 -2.32
C ILE A 16 -7.69 -2.10 -2.86
N TRP A 17 -6.60 -2.01 -2.10
CA TRP A 17 -5.52 -1.07 -2.32
C TRP A 17 -4.23 -1.78 -2.76
N GLY A 18 -4.32 -2.58 -3.83
CA GLY A 18 -3.16 -3.25 -4.42
C GLY A 18 -2.12 -2.22 -4.92
N SER A 19 -0.84 -2.59 -5.01
CA SER A 19 0.25 -1.65 -5.33
C SER A 19 0.10 -0.92 -6.67
N THR A 20 -0.78 -1.39 -7.54
CA THR A 20 -1.04 -0.83 -8.87
C THR A 20 -2.09 0.28 -8.83
N SER A 21 -3.09 0.22 -7.94
CA SER A 21 -4.15 1.24 -7.85
C SER A 21 -3.64 2.54 -7.25
N GLU A 22 -2.69 2.44 -6.32
CA GLU A 22 -2.00 3.56 -5.67
C GLU A 22 -1.29 4.48 -6.68
N LEU A 23 -0.45 3.91 -7.54
CA LEU A 23 0.26 4.65 -8.60
C LEU A 23 -0.70 5.28 -9.62
N LEU A 24 -1.80 4.58 -9.91
CA LEU A 24 -2.82 5.03 -10.85
C LEU A 24 -3.59 6.24 -10.32
N ILE A 25 -3.95 6.23 -9.03
CA ILE A 25 -4.67 7.34 -8.41
C ILE A 25 -3.75 8.56 -8.25
N GLU A 26 -2.47 8.36 -7.94
CA GLU A 26 -1.49 9.45 -7.87
C GLU A 26 -1.23 10.09 -9.25
N ASP A 27 -1.14 9.28 -10.32
CA ASP A 27 -1.08 9.78 -11.71
C ASP A 27 -2.37 10.52 -12.10
N LEU A 28 -3.54 10.00 -11.73
CA LEU A 28 -4.83 10.65 -11.96
C LEU A 28 -4.93 12.00 -11.22
N LYS A 29 -4.45 12.09 -9.98
CA LYS A 29 -4.41 13.34 -9.21
C LYS A 29 -3.48 14.36 -9.86
N THR A 30 -2.33 13.92 -10.36
CA THR A 30 -1.38 14.77 -11.11
C THR A 30 -2.01 15.34 -12.39
N ARG A 31 -2.96 14.60 -12.97
CA ARG A 31 -3.74 15.01 -14.16
C ARG A 31 -5.02 15.79 -13.82
N GLY A 32 -5.26 16.09 -12.54
CA GLY A 32 -6.48 16.80 -12.09
C GLY A 32 -7.76 15.96 -12.18
N VAL A 33 -7.65 14.63 -12.25
CA VAL A 33 -8.78 13.71 -12.32
C VAL A 33 -9.14 13.24 -10.92
N SER A 34 -10.38 13.49 -10.52
CA SER A 34 -10.92 13.06 -9.24
C SER A 34 -11.29 11.58 -9.24
N PHE A 35 -10.85 10.88 -8.21
CA PHE A 35 -11.15 9.45 -7.99
C PHE A 35 -12.28 9.31 -6.97
N LYS A 36 -13.33 8.56 -7.37
CA LYS A 36 -14.46 8.21 -6.52
C LYS A 36 -14.64 6.70 -6.56
N SER A 37 -14.54 6.05 -5.39
CA SER A 37 -14.86 4.61 -5.30
C SER A 37 -16.38 4.44 -5.37
N LEU A 38 -16.85 3.54 -6.24
CA LEU A 38 -18.27 3.21 -6.39
C LEU A 38 -18.74 2.11 -5.43
N CYS A 39 -17.82 1.30 -4.88
CA CYS A 39 -18.14 0.21 -3.94
C CYS A 39 -17.98 0.62 -2.47
N ASP A 40 -17.09 1.56 -2.16
CA ASP A 40 -16.81 2.01 -0.80
C ASP A 40 -17.30 3.44 -0.65
N GLY A 41 -18.54 3.60 -0.19
CA GLY A 41 -19.38 4.81 -0.31
C GLY A 41 -18.87 6.14 0.25
N ASP A 42 -17.60 6.28 0.67
CA ASP A 42 -17.09 7.50 1.32
C ASP A 42 -15.70 7.98 0.86
N ILE A 43 -15.03 7.31 -0.09
CA ILE A 43 -13.75 7.83 -0.62
C ILE A 43 -14.03 8.69 -1.85
N ASP A 44 -14.34 9.96 -1.58
CA ASP A 44 -14.47 11.02 -2.58
C ASP A 44 -13.32 12.02 -2.43
N THR A 45 -12.32 11.90 -3.32
CA THR A 45 -11.15 12.79 -3.35
C THR A 45 -11.45 14.22 -3.81
N THR A 46 -12.71 14.54 -4.14
CA THR A 46 -13.15 15.92 -4.42
C THR A 46 -13.45 16.74 -3.16
N THR A 47 -13.58 16.09 -2.01
CA THR A 47 -13.85 16.75 -0.71
C THR A 47 -12.58 16.90 0.10
N ALA A 48 -12.45 17.99 0.88
CA ALA A 48 -11.27 18.22 1.73
C ALA A 48 -11.05 17.08 2.75
N SER A 49 -12.14 16.51 3.28
CA SER A 49 -12.08 15.35 4.18
C SER A 49 -11.61 14.08 3.45
N GLY A 50 -12.12 13.80 2.25
CA GLY A 50 -11.69 12.66 1.46
C GLY A 50 -10.25 12.77 0.97
N GLU A 51 -9.78 13.98 0.65
CA GLU A 51 -8.38 14.24 0.34
C GLU A 51 -7.46 13.99 1.53
N LEU A 52 -7.85 14.44 2.74
CA LEU A 52 -7.08 14.19 3.96
C LEU A 52 -6.95 12.68 4.24
N VAL A 53 -8.07 11.97 4.22
CA VAL A 53 -8.13 10.52 4.45
C VAL A 53 -7.26 9.79 3.41
N PHE A 54 -7.37 10.19 2.13
CA PHE A 54 -6.55 9.65 1.06
C PHE A 54 -5.04 9.88 1.29
N ASN A 55 -4.62 11.10 1.66
CA ASN A 55 -3.21 11.42 1.88
C ASN A 55 -2.62 10.62 3.07
N ILE A 56 -3.41 10.39 4.11
CA ILE A 56 -3.02 9.55 5.26
C ILE A 56 -2.81 8.10 4.80
N PHE A 57 -3.76 7.54 4.05
CA PHE A 57 -3.65 6.17 3.54
C PHE A 57 -2.49 6.01 2.55
N SER A 58 -2.27 6.99 1.66
CA SER A 58 -1.12 7.02 0.75
C SER A 58 0.21 6.99 1.52
N SER A 59 0.34 7.85 2.53
CA SER A 59 1.55 7.88 3.38
C SER A 59 1.78 6.56 4.13
N LEU A 60 0.72 5.95 4.65
CA LEU A 60 0.78 4.66 5.34
C LEU A 60 1.20 3.53 4.40
N ALA A 61 0.66 3.50 3.19
CA ALA A 61 1.00 2.43 2.26
C ALA A 61 2.44 2.56 1.72
N GLN A 62 2.91 3.78 1.48
CA GLN A 62 4.33 4.01 1.19
C GLN A 62 5.23 3.53 2.34
N PHE A 63 4.82 3.77 3.59
CA PHE A 63 5.54 3.29 4.77
C PHE A 63 5.57 1.76 4.84
N GLU A 64 4.44 1.08 4.65
CA GLU A 64 4.38 -0.38 4.61
C GLU A 64 5.27 -0.97 3.50
N ARG A 65 5.25 -0.34 2.32
CA ARG A 65 6.10 -0.76 1.19
C ARG A 65 7.57 -0.65 1.55
N LYS A 66 8.00 0.45 2.19
CA LYS A 66 9.36 0.62 2.68
C LYS A 66 9.73 -0.45 3.72
N LEU A 67 8.85 -0.72 4.70
CA LEU A 67 9.08 -1.76 5.71
C LEU A 67 9.23 -3.16 5.08
N ILE A 68 8.42 -3.50 4.08
CA ILE A 68 8.53 -4.78 3.36
C ILE A 68 9.89 -4.86 2.67
N GLN A 69 10.29 -3.80 1.94
CA GLN A 69 11.58 -3.76 1.27
C GLN A 69 12.76 -3.89 2.22
N GLU A 70 12.72 -3.22 3.38
CA GLU A 70 13.76 -3.33 4.41
C GLU A 70 13.90 -4.76 4.92
N ARG A 71 12.78 -5.42 5.25
CA ARG A 71 12.78 -6.82 5.66
C ARG A 71 13.33 -7.74 4.57
N THR A 72 12.95 -7.53 3.32
CA THR A 72 13.49 -8.30 2.18
C THR A 72 14.99 -8.10 2.05
N LYS A 73 15.48 -6.86 2.13
CA LYS A 73 16.93 -6.55 2.06
C LYS A 73 17.70 -7.20 3.21
N ALA A 74 17.17 -7.13 4.43
CA ALA A 74 17.77 -7.80 5.59
C ALA A 74 17.86 -9.33 5.38
N GLY A 75 16.79 -9.95 4.88
CA GLY A 75 16.77 -11.37 4.55
C GLY A 75 17.77 -11.75 3.45
N LEU A 76 17.87 -10.95 2.38
CA LEU A 76 18.83 -11.13 1.30
C LEU A 76 20.28 -11.00 1.79
N ASN A 77 20.57 -10.01 2.64
CA ASN A 77 21.90 -9.84 3.23
C ASN A 77 22.27 -11.04 4.11
N ALA A 78 21.35 -11.50 4.96
CA ALA A 78 21.57 -12.71 5.75
C ALA A 78 21.76 -13.96 4.88
N ALA A 79 21.10 -14.06 3.73
CA ALA A 79 21.29 -15.17 2.79
C ALA A 79 22.65 -15.10 2.07
N ARG A 80 23.10 -13.89 1.70
CA ARG A 80 24.43 -13.65 1.10
C ARG A 80 25.57 -14.00 2.05
N ILE A 81 25.47 -13.61 3.33
CA ILE A 81 26.44 -13.98 4.37
C ILE A 81 26.56 -15.51 4.48
N ARG A 82 25.42 -16.22 4.32
CA ARG A 82 25.36 -17.68 4.29
C ARG A 82 25.79 -18.31 2.95
N GLY A 83 26.40 -17.53 2.05
CA GLY A 83 26.96 -18.01 0.78
C GLY A 83 25.92 -18.25 -0.34
N LYS A 84 24.63 -17.95 -0.13
CA LYS A 84 23.62 -18.09 -1.18
C LYS A 84 23.67 -16.89 -2.14
N LYS A 85 24.06 -17.14 -3.40
CA LYS A 85 23.87 -16.18 -4.51
C LYS A 85 22.46 -16.36 -5.09
N GLY A 86 21.58 -15.40 -4.82
CA GLY A 86 20.29 -15.30 -5.52
C GLY A 86 20.47 -14.76 -6.94
N GLY A 87 19.50 -15.05 -7.83
CA GLY A 87 19.52 -14.66 -9.24
C GLY A 87 19.21 -15.84 -10.17
N ARG A 88 18.98 -15.56 -11.45
CA ARG A 88 18.81 -16.62 -12.48
C ARG A 88 20.20 -17.16 -12.87
N LYS A 89 20.33 -18.49 -13.01
CA LYS A 89 21.55 -19.14 -13.51
C LYS A 89 21.83 -18.76 -14.96
#